data_AF-Q2CB86-F1
#
_entry.id   AF-Q2CB86-F1
#
_cell.length_a   1.000
_cell.length_b   1.000
_cell.length_c   1.000
_cell.angle_alpha   90.00
_cell.angle_beta   90.00
_cell.angle_gamma   90.00
#
_symmetry.space_group_name_H-M   'P 1'
#
loop_
_entity.id
_entity.type
_entity.pdbx_description
1 polymer ?
#
loop_
_entity_poly.entity_id
_entity_poly.type
_entity_poly.pdbx_seq_one_letter_code
_entity_poly.pdbx_strand_id
1 'polypeptide(L)'
;MMQGYRRSADALVEQAIEDFREADFLIFPIVFLYRHALELNLKYIINVYGHHVGVEQIWNSHDFEKLWPEFVKVLDGFGTDDPDQADQIVGGVIAEFGNVDPKSFSYRYPRDNRGIPVPLANARMDLMRLRDVMNGVFGYFSGTDGYLSDLVNA
;
A
#
# COMPACT_ATOMS: atom_id res chain seq x y z
N MET A 1 -5.58 -2.85 -12.53
CA MET A 1 -5.38 -3.84 -11.43
C MET A 1 -5.39 -3.17 -10.06
N MET A 2 -4.53 -2.18 -9.79
CA MET A 2 -4.48 -1.41 -8.53
C MET A 2 -5.86 -0.99 -7.98
N GLN A 3 -6.64 -0.27 -8.81
CA GLN A 3 -7.99 0.16 -8.42
C GLN A 3 -8.94 -0.98 -8.13
N GLY A 4 -8.77 -2.15 -8.77
CA GLY A 4 -9.60 -3.32 -8.51
C GLY A 4 -9.41 -3.81 -7.08
N TYR A 5 -8.16 -4.01 -6.65
CA TYR A 5 -7.84 -4.43 -5.28
C TYR A 5 -8.29 -3.40 -4.23
N ARG A 6 -8.04 -2.11 -4.47
CA ARG A 6 -8.52 -1.04 -3.59
C ARG A 6 -10.05 -1.07 -3.44
N ARG A 7 -10.78 -1.03 -4.56
CA ARG A 7 -12.25 -0.97 -4.55
C ARG A 7 -12.87 -2.24 -3.95
N SER A 8 -12.24 -3.40 -4.14
CA SER A 8 -12.65 -4.63 -3.47
C SER A 8 -12.45 -4.54 -1.96
N ALA A 9 -11.34 -3.98 -1.49
CA ALA A 9 -11.14 -3.76 -0.04
C ALA A 9 -12.20 -2.81 0.53
N ASP A 10 -12.47 -1.69 -0.15
CA ASP A 10 -13.48 -0.71 0.28
C ASP A 10 -14.88 -1.34 0.37
N ALA A 11 -15.27 -2.15 -0.62
CA ALA A 11 -16.54 -2.86 -0.61
C ALA A 11 -16.66 -3.87 0.55
N LEU A 12 -15.57 -4.56 0.89
CA LEU A 12 -15.57 -5.47 2.04
C LEU A 12 -15.60 -4.71 3.37
N VAL A 13 -14.99 -3.52 3.45
CA VAL A 13 -15.12 -2.65 4.62
C VAL A 13 -16.57 -2.22 4.80
N GLU A 14 -17.25 -1.80 3.74
CA GLU A 14 -18.68 -1.44 3.78
C GLU A 14 -19.53 -2.60 4.31
N GLN A 15 -19.33 -3.81 3.77
CA GLN A 15 -20.03 -5.01 4.25
C GLN A 15 -19.74 -5.31 5.73
N ALA A 16 -18.49 -5.17 6.18
CA ALA A 16 -18.12 -5.40 7.58
C ALA A 16 -18.70 -4.37 8.55
N ILE A 17 -18.96 -3.14 8.08
CA ILE A 17 -19.63 -2.09 8.86
C ILE A 17 -21.13 -2.36 8.96
N GLU A 18 -21.75 -2.82 7.87
CA GLU A 18 -23.17 -3.16 7.83
C GLU A 18 -23.51 -4.40 8.68
N ASP A 19 -22.64 -5.42 8.67
CA ASP A 19 -22.77 -6.60 9.52
C ASP A 19 -21.48 -6.86 10.31
N PHE A 20 -21.45 -6.37 11.56
CA PHE A 20 -20.29 -6.53 12.44
C PHE A 20 -19.90 -7.99 12.73
N ARG A 21 -20.81 -8.95 12.48
CA ARG A 21 -20.52 -10.39 12.64
C ARG A 21 -19.57 -10.89 11.56
N GLU A 22 -19.56 -10.24 10.40
CA GLU A 22 -18.67 -10.55 9.28
C GLU A 22 -17.29 -9.89 9.47
N ALA A 23 -17.17 -8.85 10.30
CA ALA A 23 -15.94 -8.08 10.46
C ALA A 23 -14.73 -8.93 10.87
N ASP A 24 -14.93 -9.89 11.78
CA ASP A 24 -13.87 -10.80 12.24
C ASP A 24 -13.37 -11.74 11.12
N PHE A 25 -14.18 -12.00 10.09
CA PHE A 25 -13.80 -12.79 8.92
C PHE A 25 -13.23 -11.93 7.79
N LEU A 26 -13.83 -10.76 7.56
CA LEU A 26 -13.48 -9.88 6.44
C LEU A 26 -12.21 -9.06 6.69
N ILE A 27 -11.78 -8.88 7.94
CA ILE A 27 -10.53 -8.17 8.26
C ILE A 27 -9.32 -8.75 7.51
N PHE A 28 -9.26 -10.08 7.37
CA PHE A 28 -8.15 -10.76 6.70
C PHE A 28 -8.04 -10.38 5.21
N PRO A 29 -9.07 -10.61 4.38
CA PRO A 29 -9.04 -10.19 3.00
C PRO A 29 -8.94 -8.67 2.84
N ILE A 30 -9.57 -7.85 3.69
CA ILE A 30 -9.48 -6.38 3.62
C ILE A 30 -8.02 -5.91 3.70
N VAL A 31 -7.31 -6.32 4.75
CA VAL A 31 -5.92 -5.92 4.98
C VAL A 31 -5.02 -6.42 3.85
N PHE A 32 -5.22 -7.66 3.40
CA PHE A 32 -4.48 -8.23 2.27
C PHE A 32 -4.70 -7.43 0.97
N LEU A 33 -5.94 -7.08 0.66
CA LEU A 33 -6.29 -6.34 -0.56
C LEU A 33 -5.71 -4.92 -0.55
N TYR A 34 -5.79 -4.21 0.58
CA TYR A 34 -5.15 -2.89 0.73
C TYR A 34 -3.63 -2.98 0.58
N ARG A 35 -3.00 -3.92 1.26
CA ARG A 35 -1.55 -4.16 1.13
C ARG A 35 -1.15 -4.41 -0.32
N HIS A 36 -1.91 -5.25 -1.03
CA HIS A 36 -1.59 -5.55 -2.42
C HIS A 36 -1.81 -4.34 -3.35
N ALA A 37 -2.85 -3.54 -3.09
CA ALA A 37 -3.06 -2.29 -3.81
C ALA A 37 -1.90 -1.29 -3.58
N LEU A 38 -1.38 -1.15 -2.36
CA LEU A 38 -0.19 -0.34 -2.06
C LEU A 38 1.02 -0.80 -2.87
N GLU A 39 1.31 -2.11 -2.85
CA GLU A 39 2.44 -2.70 -3.58
C GLU A 39 2.38 -2.38 -5.07
N LEU A 40 1.20 -2.55 -5.68
CA LEU A 40 1.02 -2.29 -7.10
C LEU A 40 1.17 -0.81 -7.44
N ASN A 41 0.75 0.13 -6.56
CA ASN A 41 0.95 1.57 -6.77
C ASN A 41 2.43 1.95 -6.73
N LEU A 42 3.17 1.47 -5.74
CA LEU A 42 4.62 1.69 -5.65
C LEU A 42 5.34 1.18 -6.89
N LYS A 43 5.07 -0.08 -7.27
CA LYS A 43 5.66 -0.69 -8.47
C LYS A 43 5.31 0.06 -9.74
N TYR A 44 4.06 0.52 -9.85
CA TYR A 44 3.60 1.27 -11.01
C TYR A 44 4.38 2.57 -11.15
N ILE A 45 4.49 3.38 -10.08
CA ILE A 45 5.21 4.67 -10.16
C ILE A 45 6.70 4.45 -10.45
N ILE A 46 7.35 3.52 -9.74
CA ILE A 46 8.77 3.18 -9.99
C ILE A 46 8.98 2.76 -11.44
N ASN A 47 8.10 1.90 -11.97
CA ASN A 47 8.21 1.41 -13.33
C ASN A 47 7.96 2.50 -14.39
N VAL A 48 6.90 3.29 -14.22
CA VAL A 48 6.52 4.30 -15.22
C VAL A 48 7.50 5.46 -15.22
N TYR A 49 7.91 5.94 -14.04
CA TYR A 49 8.66 7.19 -13.92
C TYR A 49 10.16 7.01 -13.63
N GLY A 50 10.55 5.89 -13.02
CA GLY A 50 11.93 5.72 -12.51
C GLY A 50 13.01 5.84 -13.58
N HIS A 51 12.75 5.36 -14.79
CA HIS A 51 13.71 5.42 -15.89
C HIS A 51 14.08 6.86 -16.31
N HIS A 52 13.21 7.85 -16.10
CA HIS A 52 13.50 9.26 -16.38
C HIS A 52 14.58 9.84 -15.46
N VAL A 53 14.78 9.22 -14.29
CA VAL A 53 15.65 9.71 -13.22
C VAL A 53 16.69 8.67 -12.79
N GLY A 54 16.87 7.62 -13.59
CA GLY A 54 17.90 6.60 -13.37
C GLY A 54 17.58 5.58 -12.27
N VAL A 55 16.30 5.41 -11.91
CA VAL A 55 15.83 4.38 -10.98
C VAL A 55 15.32 3.17 -11.75
N GLU A 56 15.78 1.97 -11.38
CA GLU A 56 15.36 0.72 -12.03
C GLU A 56 14.02 0.20 -11.49
N GLN A 57 13.25 -0.43 -12.38
CA GLN A 57 12.01 -1.12 -12.05
C GLN A 57 12.22 -2.31 -11.09
N ILE A 58 11.26 -2.56 -10.19
CA ILE A 58 11.30 -3.69 -9.24
C ILE A 58 10.06 -4.56 -9.35
N TRP A 59 10.19 -5.67 -10.07
CA TRP A 59 9.07 -6.60 -10.28
C TRP A 59 9.03 -7.76 -9.29
N ASN A 60 10.21 -8.23 -8.88
CA ASN A 60 10.44 -9.46 -8.14
C ASN A 60 10.50 -9.30 -6.61
N SER A 61 10.18 -8.11 -6.10
CA SER A 61 10.07 -7.85 -4.66
C SER A 61 8.63 -7.54 -4.25
N HIS A 62 8.22 -8.02 -3.08
CA HIS A 62 6.96 -7.66 -2.42
C HIS A 62 7.19 -6.87 -1.12
N ASP A 63 8.46 -6.52 -0.89
CA ASP A 63 8.97 -5.96 0.34
C ASP A 63 8.92 -4.43 0.30
N PHE A 64 8.15 -3.84 1.21
CA PHE A 64 8.02 -2.39 1.29
C PHE A 64 9.29 -1.69 1.75
N GLU A 65 10.18 -2.37 2.50
CA GLU A 65 11.50 -1.82 2.83
C GLU A 65 12.39 -1.62 1.59
N LYS A 66 12.05 -2.30 0.49
CA LYS A 66 12.72 -2.12 -0.81
C LYS A 66 11.96 -1.20 -1.74
N LEU A 67 10.63 -1.34 -1.80
CA LEU A 67 9.80 -0.57 -2.74
C LEU A 67 9.69 0.90 -2.33
N TRP A 68 9.52 1.20 -1.04
CA TRP A 68 9.33 2.58 -0.59
C TRP A 68 10.55 3.49 -0.85
N PRO A 69 11.80 3.10 -0.50
CA PRO A 69 12.96 3.95 -0.78
C PRO A 69 13.18 4.22 -2.26
N GLU A 70 12.88 3.26 -3.13
CA GLU A 70 13.03 3.42 -4.58
C GLU A 70 11.94 4.33 -5.15
N PHE A 71 10.72 4.26 -4.62
CA PHE A 71 9.68 5.25 -4.90
C PHE A 71 10.12 6.67 -4.50
N VAL A 72 10.68 6.86 -3.30
CA VAL A 72 11.17 8.18 -2.86
C VAL A 72 12.32 8.67 -3.74
N LYS A 73 13.25 7.80 -4.16
CA LYS A 73 14.30 8.17 -5.12
C LYS A 73 13.73 8.66 -6.46
N VAL A 74 12.59 8.11 -6.89
CA VAL A 74 11.91 8.62 -8.10
C VAL A 74 11.47 10.06 -7.86
N LEU A 75 10.78 10.32 -6.74
CA LEU A 75 10.31 11.67 -6.38
C LEU A 75 11.47 12.68 -6.32
N ASP A 76 12.53 12.34 -5.57
CA ASP A 76 13.75 13.15 -5.45
C ASP A 76 14.38 13.45 -6.82
N GLY A 77 14.39 12.47 -7.72
CA GLY A 77 14.92 12.61 -9.07
C GLY A 77 14.17 13.62 -9.93
N PHE A 78 12.86 13.79 -9.70
CA PHE A 78 12.04 14.83 -10.33
C PHE A 78 12.11 16.18 -9.61
N GLY A 79 12.83 16.26 -8.48
CA GLY A 79 12.95 17.48 -7.69
C GLY A 79 11.63 17.88 -7.02
N THR A 80 10.81 16.90 -6.62
CA THR A 80 9.57 17.17 -5.91
C THR A 80 9.87 17.66 -4.48
N ASP A 81 9.23 18.75 -4.07
CA ASP A 81 9.26 19.20 -2.68
C ASP A 81 8.16 18.51 -1.86
N ASP A 82 8.42 18.23 -0.58
CA ASP A 82 7.44 17.66 0.37
C ASP A 82 7.20 18.62 1.57
N PRO A 83 6.60 19.80 1.33
CA PRO A 83 6.45 20.82 2.37
C PRO A 83 5.48 20.44 3.49
N ASP A 84 4.54 19.54 3.22
CA ASP A 84 3.55 19.04 4.17
C ASP A 84 3.91 17.70 4.82
N GLN A 85 5.12 17.17 4.53
CA GLN A 85 5.63 15.91 5.07
C GLN A 85 4.74 14.70 4.72
N ALA A 86 4.06 14.77 3.57
CA ALA A 86 3.17 13.73 3.09
C ALA A 86 3.93 12.42 2.85
N ASP A 87 5.16 12.48 2.35
CA ASP A 87 6.00 11.30 2.10
C ASP A 87 6.27 10.58 3.43
N GLN A 88 6.62 11.32 4.48
CA GLN A 88 6.87 10.73 5.79
C GLN A 88 5.62 10.06 6.37
N ILE A 89 4.46 10.71 6.25
CA ILE A 89 3.18 10.18 6.78
C ILE A 89 2.79 8.90 6.02
N VAL A 90 2.80 8.95 4.69
CA VAL A 90 2.44 7.81 3.83
C VAL A 90 3.45 6.67 4.00
N GLY A 91 4.74 6.98 4.07
CA GLY A 91 5.81 6.02 4.34
C GLY A 91 5.63 5.33 5.69
N GLY A 92 5.16 6.05 6.71
CA GLY A 92 4.80 5.47 8.01
C GLY A 92 3.69 4.42 7.90
N VAL A 93 2.61 4.72 7.19
CA VAL A 93 1.51 3.77 6.95
C VAL A 93 2.00 2.53 6.19
N ILE A 94 2.80 2.73 5.14
CA ILE A 94 3.38 1.63 4.35
C ILE A 94 4.28 0.75 5.22
N ALA A 95 5.10 1.36 6.08
CA ALA A 95 5.95 0.64 7.03
C ALA A 95 5.11 -0.18 8.03
N GLU A 96 3.97 0.32 8.51
CA GLU A 96 3.07 -0.46 9.36
C GLU A 96 2.56 -1.72 8.64
N PHE A 97 2.10 -1.60 7.39
CA PHE A 97 1.72 -2.77 6.60
C PHE A 97 2.89 -3.74 6.35
N GLY A 98 4.09 -3.20 6.10
CA GLY A 98 5.32 -4.00 5.93
C GLY A 98 5.69 -4.77 7.20
N ASN A 99 5.54 -4.16 8.37
CA ASN A 99 5.84 -4.79 9.65
C ASN A 99 4.85 -5.92 10.00
N VAL A 100 3.56 -5.70 9.76
CA VAL A 100 2.53 -6.69 10.10
C VAL A 100 2.44 -7.81 9.06
N ASP A 101 2.78 -7.53 7.81
CA ASP A 101 2.88 -8.55 6.76
C ASP A 101 4.14 -8.32 5.89
N PRO A 102 5.32 -8.80 6.28
CA PRO A 102 6.55 -8.51 5.50
C PRO A 102 6.56 -9.16 4.11
N LYS A 103 5.83 -10.26 3.95
CA LYS A 103 5.94 -11.16 2.79
C LYS A 103 4.62 -11.41 2.06
N SER A 104 3.60 -10.58 2.30
CA SER A 104 2.31 -10.63 1.60
C SER A 104 1.48 -11.86 1.91
N PHE A 105 1.75 -12.61 2.97
CA PHE A 105 1.09 -13.89 3.23
C PHE A 105 0.43 -14.01 4.60
N SER A 106 0.73 -13.08 5.53
CA SER A 106 0.38 -13.18 6.95
C SER A 106 -1.14 -13.15 7.18
N TYR A 107 -1.87 -12.49 6.28
CA TYR A 107 -3.34 -12.42 6.30
C TYR A 107 -4.02 -13.47 5.39
N ARG A 108 -3.26 -14.39 4.80
CA ARG A 108 -3.79 -15.46 3.94
C ARG A 108 -3.61 -16.85 4.56
N TYR A 109 -2.58 -17.03 5.37
CA TYR A 109 -2.24 -18.33 5.93
C TYR A 109 -1.99 -18.22 7.43
N PRO A 110 -2.50 -19.17 8.23
CA PRO A 110 -2.27 -19.19 9.68
C PRO A 110 -0.82 -19.52 10.05
N ARG A 111 -0.01 -19.96 9.07
CA ARG A 111 1.40 -20.32 9.22
C ARG A 111 2.20 -19.82 8.03
N ASP A 112 3.47 -19.51 8.27
CA ASP A 112 4.41 -19.16 7.22
C ASP A 112 4.83 -20.38 6.38
N ASN A 113 5.71 -20.16 5.41
CA ASN A 113 6.25 -21.22 4.54
C ASN A 113 7.18 -22.22 5.27
N ARG A 114 7.48 -21.99 6.55
CA ARG A 114 8.22 -22.91 7.44
C ARG A 114 7.29 -23.60 8.44
N GLY A 115 5.98 -23.35 8.36
CA GLY A 115 4.99 -23.89 9.28
C GLY A 115 4.96 -23.18 10.64
N ILE A 116 5.61 -22.04 10.80
CA ILE A 116 5.59 -21.25 12.05
C ILE A 116 4.28 -20.46 12.09
N PRO A 117 3.51 -20.48 13.20
CA PRO A 117 2.30 -19.67 13.34
C PRO A 117 2.58 -18.19 13.11
N VAL A 118 1.74 -17.56 12.29
CA VAL A 118 1.79 -16.11 12.09
C VAL A 118 1.08 -15.45 13.28
N PRO A 119 1.76 -14.56 14.03
CA PRO A 119 1.10 -13.80 15.08
C PRO A 119 0.15 -12.80 14.43
N LEU A 120 -1.15 -13.08 14.48
CA LEU A 120 -2.17 -12.12 14.11
C LEU A 120 -2.33 -11.10 15.23
N ALA A 121 -2.35 -9.81 14.89
CA ALA A 121 -2.63 -8.77 15.86
C ALA A 121 -4.07 -8.95 16.39
N ASN A 122 -4.19 -9.34 17.66
CA ASN A 122 -5.48 -9.61 18.34
C ASN A 122 -6.26 -8.34 18.73
N ALA A 123 -6.00 -7.20 18.08
CA ALA A 123 -6.74 -5.97 18.33
C ALA A 123 -7.90 -5.88 17.34
N ARG A 124 -9.13 -5.65 17.84
CA ARG A 124 -10.24 -5.21 16.99
C ARG A 124 -9.78 -3.98 16.21
N MET A 125 -9.62 -4.15 14.90
CA MET A 125 -9.21 -3.07 14.01
C MET A 125 -10.42 -2.21 13.68
N ASP A 126 -10.25 -0.90 13.76
CA ASP A 126 -11.27 0.04 13.29
C ASP A 126 -11.22 0.10 11.75
N LEU A 127 -12.09 -0.67 11.11
CA LEU A 127 -12.14 -0.79 9.64
C LEU A 127 -12.58 0.53 8.97
N MET A 128 -13.37 1.37 9.65
CA MET A 128 -13.73 2.69 9.13
C MET A 128 -12.49 3.58 9.08
N ARG A 129 -11.76 3.67 10.19
CA ARG A 129 -10.52 4.44 10.26
C ARG A 129 -9.47 3.91 9.28
N LEU A 130 -9.35 2.58 9.14
CA LEU A 130 -8.47 1.98 8.15
C LEU A 130 -8.79 2.49 6.74
N ARG A 131 -10.06 2.41 6.31
CA ARG A 131 -10.48 2.88 5.00
C ARG A 131 -10.17 4.37 4.80
N ASP A 132 -10.40 5.20 5.81
CA ASP A 132 -10.13 6.63 5.72
C ASP A 132 -8.63 6.94 5.55
N VAL A 133 -7.76 6.25 6.31
CA VAL A 133 -6.30 6.34 6.13
C VAL A 133 -5.91 5.88 4.73
N MET A 134 -6.43 4.75 4.27
CA MET A 134 -6.12 4.21 2.94
C MET A 134 -6.60 5.14 1.81
N ASN A 135 -7.74 5.82 1.98
CA ASN A 135 -8.20 6.83 1.03
C ASN A 135 -7.21 7.99 0.90
N GLY A 136 -6.64 8.46 2.01
CA GLY A 136 -5.58 9.46 1.99
C GLY A 136 -4.34 8.99 1.24
N VAL A 137 -3.85 7.79 1.56
CA VAL A 137 -2.67 7.20 0.91
C VAL A 137 -2.86 7.02 -0.61
N PHE A 138 -4.02 6.52 -1.05
CA PHE A 138 -4.26 6.38 -2.49
C PHE A 138 -4.52 7.72 -3.19
N GLY A 139 -5.03 8.72 -2.47
CA GLY A 139 -5.10 10.09 -2.94
C GLY A 139 -3.71 10.66 -3.23
N TYR A 140 -2.76 10.45 -2.30
CA TYR A 140 -1.36 10.81 -2.48
C TYR A 140 -0.74 10.14 -3.72
N PHE A 141 -0.94 8.83 -3.92
CA PHE A 141 -0.44 8.15 -5.12
C PHE A 141 -1.05 8.69 -6.43
N SER A 142 -2.35 8.98 -6.44
CA SER A 142 -3.01 9.55 -7.61
C SER A 142 -2.53 10.97 -7.92
N GLY A 143 -2.29 11.79 -6.88
CA GLY A 143 -1.70 13.12 -7.04
C GLY A 143 -0.27 13.06 -7.57
N THR A 144 0.53 12.13 -7.04
CA THR A 144 1.91 11.88 -7.49
C THR A 144 1.95 11.47 -8.97
N ASP A 145 1.14 10.47 -9.38
CA ASP A 145 1.05 10.02 -10.78
C ASP A 145 0.67 11.17 -11.71
N GLY A 146 -0.36 11.96 -11.36
CA GLY A 146 -0.75 13.13 -12.13
C GLY A 146 0.37 14.16 -12.29
N TYR A 147 1.03 14.52 -11.19
CA TYR A 147 2.12 15.50 -11.18
C TYR A 147 3.33 15.04 -12.01
N LEU A 148 3.81 13.81 -11.81
CA LEU A 148 4.94 13.28 -12.57
C LEU A 148 4.59 13.10 -14.04
N SER A 149 3.36 12.68 -14.37
CA SER A 149 2.87 12.64 -15.74
C SER A 149 2.96 14.01 -16.41
N ASP A 150 2.54 15.07 -15.73
CA ASP A 150 2.59 16.42 -16.28
C ASP A 150 4.04 16.88 -16.52
N LEU A 151 4.97 16.58 -15.60
CA LEU A 151 6.38 16.90 -15.77
C LEU A 151 7.04 16.18 -16.94
N VAL A 152 6.71 14.91 -17.17
CA VAL A 152 7.26 14.12 -18.29
C VAL A 152 6.73 14.59 -19.66
N ASN A 153 5.51 15.13 -19.69
CA ASN A 153 4.85 15.55 -20.93
C ASN A 153 5.01 17.06 -21.25
N ALA A 154 5.66 17.83 -20.38
CA ALA A 154 5.95 19.26 -20.56
C ALA A 154 7.16 19.51 -21.47
#